data_AF-A0A3M7NRG9-F1
#
_entry.id   AF-A0A3M7NRG9-F1
#
_cell.length_a   1.000
_cell.length_b   1.000
_cell.length_c   1.000
_cell.angle_alpha   90.00
_cell.angle_beta   90.00
_cell.angle_gamma   90.00
#
_symmetry.space_group_name_H-M   'P 1'
#
loop_
_entity.id
_entity.type
_entity.pdbx_description
1 polymer ?
#
loop_
_entity_poly.entity_id
_entity_poly.type
_entity_poly.pdbx_seq_one_letter_code
_entity_poly.pdbx_strand_id
1 'polypeptide(L)'
;MPLLSSLLRLSLRGQDQHQHHPATDIFKVAVILRRLRLPDDLIPFILDHADYTYRITGSECSEHFHLNHHQSGRIYTAARLQNVVPASLRAIHFTTISKDQGFSWDTSNHGTYNGSWTWFEAGLLDDNRLNGEFNFLPSTRIDGKTICTNVHADKSYRTHTTMWRITDDDEFIQKVFQGVKEGKPVAVAICARFWAWVNNVKFARIEFDLQPGASEGSPHFLEKPGARVTDVSAVVDCLLKLDYVDADKIVVTGICAGGGYAVAAAKGDHWIKVVAIISAVNVGDGARLGWYGDEDPSKQVANLDQVAQAISSEATAAEGLNAPYVPPNLDDKTPHDLADAHEYYLTPSAQHPDAQNKMLLRSVPLVLSFDAWQFADLFFTQPLLIVVGETTESRWHSEKIFKLLGGKNKDLEKIIVPNGRHMDFYDRDAFVNPAIEDIAAFYRPIVG
;
A
#
# COMPACT_ATOMS: atom_id res chain seq x y z
N MET A 1 -41.40 9.08 7.08
CA MET A 1 -40.60 10.14 7.72
C MET A 1 -40.28 9.98 9.22
N PRO A 2 -40.73 8.98 10.01
CA PRO A 2 -40.27 8.84 11.41
C PRO A 2 -39.05 7.91 11.61
N LEU A 3 -38.61 7.19 10.57
CA LEU A 3 -37.45 6.26 10.62
C LEU A 3 -36.09 6.95 10.46
N LEU A 4 -36.02 8.10 9.78
CA LEU A 4 -34.75 8.84 9.61
C LEU A 4 -34.31 9.57 10.90
N SER A 5 -35.25 9.99 11.74
CA SER A 5 -34.94 10.70 12.99
C SER A 5 -34.49 9.78 14.12
N SER A 6 -34.75 8.47 14.00
CA SER A 6 -34.30 7.45 14.96
C SER A 6 -32.87 7.00 14.70
N LEU A 7 -32.43 6.96 13.43
CA LEU A 7 -31.03 6.69 13.05
C LEU A 7 -30.09 7.84 13.43
N LEU A 8 -30.53 9.10 13.27
CA LEU A 8 -29.74 10.28 13.66
C LEU A 8 -29.57 10.45 15.19
N ARG A 9 -30.35 9.76 16.02
CA ARG A 9 -30.25 9.84 17.49
C ARG A 9 -29.33 8.79 18.12
N LEU A 10 -28.91 7.77 17.38
CA LEU A 10 -27.95 6.76 17.85
C LEU A 10 -26.48 7.24 17.74
N SER A 11 -26.20 8.30 16.99
CA SER A 11 -24.85 8.86 16.81
C SER A 11 -24.33 9.66 18.01
N LEU A 12 -25.18 10.07 18.95
CA LEU A 12 -24.80 11.01 20.03
C LEU A 12 -24.64 10.38 21.43
N ARG A 13 -24.60 9.05 21.54
CA ARG A 13 -24.37 8.36 22.82
C ARG A 13 -23.49 7.12 22.66
N GLY A 14 -22.22 7.35 22.38
CA GLY A 14 -21.16 6.38 22.62
C GLY A 14 -19.89 7.17 22.86
N GLN A 15 -19.37 7.15 24.09
CA GLN A 15 -18.04 7.69 24.34
C GLN A 15 -17.04 6.87 23.53
N ASP A 16 -16.22 7.57 22.74
CA ASP A 16 -15.18 7.07 21.86
C ASP A 16 -14.28 6.02 22.53
N GLN A 17 -14.60 4.74 22.33
CA GLN A 17 -13.62 3.67 22.28
C GLN A 17 -13.73 3.02 20.90
N HIS A 18 -13.08 3.65 19.92
CA HIS A 18 -12.94 3.04 18.59
C HIS A 18 -12.05 1.81 18.73
N GLN A 19 -12.57 0.67 18.27
CA GLN A 19 -11.99 -0.63 18.48
C GLN A 19 -10.94 -0.88 17.39
N HIS A 20 -9.69 -1.13 17.79
CA HIS A 20 -8.67 -1.54 16.83
C HIS A 20 -9.06 -2.90 16.23
N HIS A 21 -9.15 -2.97 14.91
CA HIS A 21 -9.41 -4.20 14.19
C HIS A 21 -8.09 -4.83 13.71
N PRO A 22 -7.80 -6.08 14.10
CA PRO A 22 -6.73 -6.85 13.49
C PRO A 22 -6.87 -6.83 11.96
N ALA A 23 -5.75 -6.79 11.22
CA ALA A 23 -5.78 -6.85 9.76
C ALA A 23 -6.59 -8.06 9.26
N THR A 24 -6.48 -9.19 9.97
CA THR A 24 -7.30 -10.41 9.78
C THR A 24 -8.79 -10.14 9.76
N ASP A 25 -9.29 -9.29 10.65
CA ASP A 25 -10.72 -9.06 10.83
C ASP A 25 -11.25 -8.14 9.74
N ILE A 26 -10.45 -7.16 9.32
CA ILE A 26 -10.76 -6.32 8.17
C ILE A 26 -10.86 -7.15 6.89
N PHE A 27 -9.89 -8.04 6.64
CA PHE A 27 -9.94 -8.93 5.47
C PHE A 27 -11.13 -9.88 5.52
N LYS A 28 -11.44 -10.46 6.70
CA LYS A 28 -12.64 -11.30 6.88
C LYS A 28 -13.91 -10.51 6.59
N VAL A 29 -14.04 -9.29 7.11
CA VAL A 29 -15.21 -8.44 6.87
C VAL A 29 -15.31 -8.07 5.40
N ALA A 30 -14.20 -7.69 4.74
CA ALA A 30 -14.19 -7.42 3.30
C ALA A 30 -14.66 -8.65 2.50
N VAL A 31 -14.18 -9.86 2.84
CA VAL A 31 -14.61 -11.12 2.22
C VAL A 31 -16.09 -11.41 2.47
N ILE A 32 -16.61 -11.13 3.66
CA ILE A 32 -18.03 -11.29 3.98
C ILE A 32 -18.85 -10.30 3.15
N LEU A 33 -18.45 -9.03 3.08
CA LEU A 33 -19.13 -8.01 2.29
C LEU A 33 -19.15 -8.38 0.80
N ARG A 34 -18.05 -8.92 0.26
CA ARG A 34 -18.00 -9.51 -1.10
C ARG A 34 -18.97 -10.67 -1.27
N ARG A 35 -19.03 -11.59 -0.31
CA ARG A 35 -19.96 -12.74 -0.34
C ARG A 35 -21.43 -12.32 -0.29
N LEU A 36 -21.72 -11.16 0.31
CA LEU A 36 -23.04 -10.54 0.29
C LEU A 36 -23.36 -9.84 -1.04
N ARG A 37 -22.50 -9.97 -2.06
CA ARG A 37 -22.60 -9.35 -3.38
C ARG A 37 -22.64 -7.82 -3.32
N LEU A 38 -21.99 -7.22 -2.32
CA LEU A 38 -21.74 -5.79 -2.34
C LEU A 38 -20.71 -5.47 -3.42
N PRO A 39 -20.92 -4.39 -4.19
CA PRO A 39 -19.94 -3.92 -5.16
C PRO A 39 -18.57 -3.68 -4.52
N ASP A 40 -17.50 -4.10 -5.18
CA ASP A 40 -16.13 -4.07 -4.64
C ASP A 40 -15.64 -2.65 -4.31
N ASP A 41 -16.17 -1.65 -5.00
CA ASP A 41 -15.96 -0.22 -4.77
C ASP A 41 -16.62 0.27 -3.48
N LEU A 42 -17.74 -0.31 -3.08
CA LEU A 42 -18.49 0.09 -1.88
C LEU A 42 -17.89 -0.48 -0.59
N ILE A 43 -17.13 -1.57 -0.71
CA ILE A 43 -16.52 -2.26 0.44
C ILE A 43 -15.50 -1.39 1.17
N PRO A 44 -14.52 -0.73 0.50
CA PRO A 44 -13.63 0.23 1.14
C PRO A 44 -14.37 1.37 1.83
N PHE A 45 -15.46 1.88 1.25
CA PHE A 45 -16.27 2.94 1.89
C PHE A 45 -17.02 2.44 3.12
N ILE A 46 -17.57 1.22 3.09
CA ILE A 46 -18.22 0.61 4.27
C ILE A 46 -17.19 0.41 5.38
N LEU A 47 -16.00 -0.09 5.03
CA LEU A 47 -14.91 -0.26 5.99
C LEU A 47 -14.46 1.08 6.56
N ASP A 48 -14.36 2.13 5.75
CA ASP A 48 -14.02 3.50 6.19
C ASP A 48 -15.09 4.08 7.12
N HIS A 49 -16.36 4.00 6.73
CA HIS A 49 -17.48 4.52 7.54
C HIS A 49 -17.67 3.75 8.85
N ALA A 50 -17.20 2.52 8.90
CA ALA A 50 -17.22 1.67 10.09
C ALA A 50 -15.89 1.71 10.88
N ASP A 51 -14.97 2.61 10.55
CA ASP A 51 -13.63 2.76 11.17
C ASP A 51 -12.78 1.47 11.18
N TYR A 52 -12.97 0.58 10.19
CA TYR A 52 -12.15 -0.62 9.99
C TYR A 52 -10.77 -0.25 9.40
N THR A 53 -9.87 0.18 10.29
CA THR A 53 -8.46 0.48 9.98
C THR A 53 -7.52 -0.59 10.55
N TYR A 54 -6.41 -0.88 9.86
CA TYR A 54 -5.35 -1.73 10.43
C TYR A 54 -4.23 -0.86 10.98
N ARG A 55 -3.64 -1.31 12.09
CA ARG A 55 -2.57 -0.61 12.79
C ARG A 55 -1.23 -1.23 12.46
N ILE A 56 -0.25 -0.40 12.14
CA ILE A 56 1.14 -0.80 12.01
C ILE A 56 1.99 -0.09 13.06
N THR A 57 2.97 -0.79 13.61
CA THR A 57 3.97 -0.19 14.49
C THR A 57 5.05 0.47 13.65
N GLY A 58 5.22 1.79 13.79
CA GLY A 58 6.23 2.55 13.07
C GLY A 58 7.58 2.55 13.78
N SER A 59 7.59 2.80 15.09
CA SER A 59 8.79 2.71 15.92
C SER A 59 8.43 2.40 17.36
N GLU A 60 9.30 1.69 18.07
CA GLU A 60 9.22 1.52 19.52
C GLU A 60 10.60 1.65 20.16
N CYS A 61 10.66 2.26 21.34
CA CYS A 61 11.87 2.39 22.13
C CYS A 61 11.57 2.07 23.60
N SER A 62 12.29 1.09 24.14
CA SER A 62 12.14 0.59 25.51
C SER A 62 13.34 0.90 26.40
N GLU A 63 14.28 1.72 25.93
CA GLU A 63 15.46 2.10 26.70
C GLU A 63 15.09 3.04 27.86
N HIS A 64 15.44 2.64 29.07
CA HIS A 64 15.21 3.51 30.23
C HIS A 64 16.07 4.77 30.14
N PHE A 65 15.44 5.93 30.18
CA PHE A 65 16.13 7.21 30.08
C PHE A 65 15.68 8.19 31.15
N HIS A 66 16.65 8.91 31.73
CA HIS A 66 16.44 9.94 32.73
C HIS A 66 16.81 11.29 32.12
N LEU A 67 15.81 12.09 31.76
CA LEU A 67 16.04 13.36 31.09
C LEU A 67 15.87 14.53 32.05
N ASN A 68 16.93 15.32 32.20
CA ASN A 68 16.89 16.59 32.91
C ASN A 68 16.75 17.77 31.93
N HIS A 69 16.53 18.98 32.49
CA HIS A 69 16.31 20.18 31.69
C HIS A 69 17.42 20.56 30.69
N HIS A 70 18.69 20.15 30.88
CA HIS A 70 19.77 20.43 29.92
C HIS A 70 19.65 19.60 28.63
N GLN A 71 18.98 18.47 28.70
CA GLN A 71 18.77 17.54 27.58
C GLN A 71 17.34 17.63 27.02
N SER A 72 16.57 18.64 27.45
CA SER A 72 15.17 18.82 27.08
C SER A 72 15.00 18.98 25.57
N GLY A 73 14.01 18.29 25.00
CA GLY A 73 13.78 18.22 23.56
C GLY A 73 14.55 17.10 22.86
N ARG A 74 15.20 16.20 23.60
CA ARG A 74 15.86 15.02 23.03
C ARG A 74 14.83 14.09 22.39
N ILE A 75 15.08 13.70 21.15
CA ILE A 75 14.31 12.68 20.44
C ILE A 75 14.56 11.32 21.07
N TYR A 76 13.47 10.63 21.39
CA TYR A 76 13.51 9.31 22.01
C TYR A 76 13.13 8.19 21.05
N THR A 77 12.19 8.45 20.14
CA THR A 77 11.89 7.57 19.01
C THR A 77 11.39 8.37 17.83
N ALA A 78 11.60 7.86 16.62
CA ALA A 78 11.02 8.44 15.42
C ALA A 78 10.65 7.33 14.43
N ALA A 79 9.57 7.54 13.70
CA ALA A 79 9.05 6.63 12.70
C ALA A 79 8.89 7.34 11.37
N ARG A 80 9.39 6.70 10.31
CA ARG A 80 9.03 7.04 8.93
C ARG A 80 8.05 5.98 8.44
N LEU A 81 6.94 6.42 7.87
CA LEU A 81 6.02 5.52 7.18
C LEU A 81 6.71 5.05 5.89
N GLN A 82 7.30 3.84 5.92
CA GLN A 82 8.00 3.24 4.78
C GLN A 82 7.09 2.20 4.11
N ASN A 83 7.10 2.15 2.78
CA ASN A 83 6.45 1.11 1.98
C ASN A 83 4.92 0.99 2.17
N VAL A 84 4.27 2.02 2.73
CA VAL A 84 2.81 2.10 2.81
C VAL A 84 2.36 3.51 2.45
N VAL A 85 1.21 3.59 1.79
CA VAL A 85 0.71 4.79 1.13
C VAL A 85 0.32 5.89 2.14
N PRO A 86 0.94 7.08 2.10
CA PRO A 86 0.53 8.31 2.76
C PRO A 86 -0.98 8.59 2.89
N ALA A 87 -1.77 8.36 1.85
CA ALA A 87 -3.19 8.66 1.80
C ALA A 87 -4.08 7.69 2.61
N SER A 88 -3.56 6.49 2.87
CA SER A 88 -4.21 5.50 3.73
C SER A 88 -4.15 5.89 5.21
N LEU A 89 -3.28 6.83 5.59
CA LEU A 89 -3.12 7.26 6.97
C LEU A 89 -4.38 7.97 7.49
N ARG A 90 -4.97 7.42 8.55
CA ARG A 90 -6.16 7.94 9.23
C ARG A 90 -5.84 8.48 10.62
N ALA A 91 -4.98 7.79 11.36
CA ALA A 91 -4.56 8.22 12.69
C ALA A 91 -3.11 7.89 13.00
N ILE A 92 -2.50 8.69 13.88
CA ILE A 92 -1.19 8.44 14.48
C ILE A 92 -1.38 8.29 15.99
N HIS A 93 -0.91 7.19 16.56
CA HIS A 93 -0.96 6.92 17.98
C HIS A 93 0.41 7.05 18.61
N PHE A 94 0.46 7.75 19.74
CA PHE A 94 1.63 7.90 20.57
C PHE A 94 1.34 7.25 21.92
N THR A 95 2.03 6.16 22.22
CA THR A 95 1.97 5.53 23.55
C THR A 95 3.27 5.77 24.28
N THR A 96 3.22 6.28 25.51
CA THR A 96 4.40 6.58 26.33
C THR A 96 4.23 5.99 27.72
N ILE A 97 5.32 5.50 28.32
CA ILE A 97 5.36 5.09 29.73
C ILE A 97 6.43 5.89 30.45
N SER A 98 5.98 6.78 31.33
CA SER A 98 6.86 7.74 32.00
C SER A 98 6.35 8.13 33.38
N LYS A 99 7.22 8.81 34.12
CA LYS A 99 6.88 9.47 35.37
C LYS A 99 7.75 10.69 35.60
N ASP A 100 7.28 11.51 36.51
CA ASP A 100 8.01 12.65 37.03
C ASP A 100 9.11 12.23 38.02
N GLN A 101 9.90 13.18 38.52
CA GLN A 101 10.94 12.94 39.53
C GLN A 101 10.40 12.47 40.89
N GLY A 102 9.10 12.64 41.13
CA GLY A 102 8.42 12.15 42.32
C GLY A 102 8.52 13.05 43.55
N PHE A 103 8.91 14.31 43.36
CA PHE A 103 8.92 15.34 44.41
C PHE A 103 8.79 16.75 43.82
N SER A 104 8.12 17.65 44.55
CA SER A 104 8.03 19.08 44.22
C SER A 104 7.69 19.85 45.48
N TRP A 105 8.16 21.11 45.56
CA TRP A 105 7.87 22.02 46.66
C TRP A 105 6.42 22.53 46.65
N ASP A 106 5.77 22.48 45.49
CA ASP A 106 4.36 22.83 45.35
C ASP A 106 3.49 21.60 45.62
N THR A 107 3.04 21.46 46.86
CA THR A 107 2.17 20.33 47.28
C THR A 107 0.74 20.46 46.78
N SER A 108 0.32 21.63 46.28
CA SER A 108 -1.09 21.87 45.90
C SER A 108 -1.49 21.10 44.64
N ASN A 109 -0.52 20.77 43.78
CA ASN A 109 -0.72 20.09 42.51
C ASN A 109 -0.30 18.61 42.51
N HIS A 110 0.20 18.08 43.63
CA HIS A 110 0.67 16.69 43.73
C HIS A 110 -0.42 15.70 43.32
N GLY A 111 -0.05 14.69 42.51
CA GLY A 111 -0.98 13.68 42.03
C GLY A 111 -1.92 14.15 40.92
N THR A 112 -1.78 15.40 40.45
CA THR A 112 -2.53 15.95 39.31
C THR A 112 -1.61 16.14 38.10
N TYR A 113 -2.19 16.41 36.93
CA TYR A 113 -1.42 16.78 35.73
C TYR A 113 -0.99 18.26 35.72
N ASN A 114 -1.50 19.07 36.65
CA ASN A 114 -1.22 20.50 36.71
C ASN A 114 0.16 20.76 37.31
N GLY A 115 0.83 21.82 36.83
CA GLY A 115 2.11 22.28 37.38
C GLY A 115 3.28 21.29 37.21
N SER A 116 3.08 20.22 36.44
CA SER A 116 4.14 19.29 36.08
C SER A 116 4.99 19.86 34.96
N TRP A 117 6.30 19.80 35.12
CA TRP A 117 7.27 20.31 34.14
C TRP A 117 8.05 19.19 33.47
N THR A 118 7.47 17.99 33.40
CA THR A 118 7.97 16.88 32.58
C THR A 118 6.86 16.41 31.62
N TRP A 119 7.15 16.42 30.33
CA TRP A 119 6.16 16.16 29.28
C TRP A 119 6.82 15.58 28.03
N PHE A 120 5.99 15.22 27.05
CA PHE A 120 6.43 14.78 25.74
C PHE A 120 5.84 15.65 24.65
N GLU A 121 6.61 15.86 23.60
CA GLU A 121 6.17 16.53 22.37
C GLU A 121 6.29 15.56 21.19
N ALA A 122 5.37 15.66 20.24
CA ALA A 122 5.49 14.99 18.96
C ALA A 122 5.46 16.00 17.82
N GLY A 123 6.13 15.69 16.72
CA GLY A 123 6.22 16.60 15.58
C GLY A 123 7.00 16.00 14.42
N LEU A 124 7.10 16.77 13.33
CA LEU A 124 7.89 16.40 12.17
C LEU A 124 9.37 16.65 12.44
N LEU A 125 10.22 15.78 11.92
CA LEU A 125 11.66 15.95 11.94
C LEU A 125 12.14 16.43 10.55
N ASP A 126 12.87 17.55 10.52
CA ASP A 126 13.35 18.16 9.26
C ASP A 126 14.59 17.48 8.67
N ASP A 127 15.26 16.60 9.43
CA ASP A 127 16.47 15.90 8.96
C ASP A 127 16.12 14.58 8.24
N ASN A 128 16.38 14.56 6.93
CA ASN A 128 16.13 13.40 6.06
C ASN A 128 17.19 12.30 6.16
N ARG A 129 18.29 12.48 6.90
CA ARG A 129 19.47 11.58 6.93
C ARG A 129 19.30 10.27 7.72
N LEU A 130 18.10 9.98 8.22
CA LEU A 130 17.86 8.82 9.08
C LEU A 130 17.81 7.50 8.29
N ASN A 131 19.00 6.91 8.06
CA ASN A 131 19.18 5.54 7.60
C ASN A 131 19.51 4.62 8.78
N GLY A 132 18.48 4.14 9.48
CA GLY A 132 18.55 2.88 10.24
C GLY A 132 19.24 2.86 11.60
N GLU A 133 20.02 3.87 12.00
CA GLU A 133 20.62 3.92 13.34
C GLU A 133 20.35 5.27 14.04
N PHE A 134 19.46 5.24 15.05
CA PHE A 134 19.05 6.39 15.84
C PHE A 134 20.08 6.75 16.93
N ASN A 135 21.30 7.11 16.53
CA ASN A 135 22.28 7.71 17.44
C ASN A 135 22.11 9.24 17.44
N PHE A 136 21.25 9.77 18.32
CA PHE A 136 20.85 11.18 18.31
C PHE A 136 21.92 12.15 18.86
N LEU A 137 22.21 13.19 18.08
CA LEU A 137 22.92 14.39 18.51
C LEU A 137 22.06 15.19 19.52
N PRO A 138 22.65 15.77 20.59
CA PRO A 138 21.91 16.51 21.63
C PRO A 138 21.15 17.77 21.17
N SER A 139 21.36 18.23 19.93
CA SER A 139 20.92 19.55 19.45
C SER A 139 19.72 19.54 18.49
N THR A 140 19.24 18.37 18.06
CA THR A 140 18.12 18.29 17.11
C THR A 140 16.80 18.43 17.86
N ARG A 141 16.17 19.60 17.78
CA ARG A 141 14.89 19.89 18.42
C ARG A 141 13.78 19.86 17.37
N ILE A 142 12.65 19.24 17.70
CA ILE A 142 11.44 19.29 16.86
C ILE A 142 10.59 20.51 17.22
N ASP A 143 9.95 21.09 16.22
CA ASP A 143 8.79 21.97 16.43
C ASP A 143 7.59 21.08 16.73
N GLY A 144 7.41 20.74 18.01
CA GLY A 144 6.52 19.68 18.48
C GLY A 144 5.33 20.19 19.30
N LYS A 145 4.19 19.52 19.16
CA LYS A 145 3.00 19.72 19.99
C LYS A 145 3.04 18.77 21.18
N THR A 146 2.65 19.25 22.36
CA THR A 146 2.58 18.42 23.57
C THR A 146 1.58 17.28 23.38
N ILE A 147 2.03 16.04 23.58
CA ILE A 147 1.19 14.84 23.49
C ILE A 147 0.78 14.32 24.87
N CYS A 148 1.62 14.47 25.89
CA CYS A 148 1.28 14.10 27.27
C CYS A 148 2.14 14.87 28.26
N THR A 149 1.63 15.02 29.48
CA THR A 149 2.34 15.60 30.63
C THR A 149 2.32 14.57 31.76
N ASN A 150 3.43 14.41 32.49
CA ASN A 150 3.47 13.48 33.62
C ASN A 150 2.62 13.99 34.80
N VAL A 151 2.21 13.08 35.67
CA VAL A 151 1.56 13.42 36.93
C VAL A 151 2.59 14.06 37.87
N HIS A 152 2.28 15.27 38.33
CA HIS A 152 3.15 16.10 39.17
C HIS A 152 3.57 15.35 40.43
N ALA A 153 4.89 15.21 40.62
CA ALA A 153 5.52 14.57 41.76
C ALA A 153 5.02 13.13 42.08
N ASP A 154 4.44 12.42 41.10
CA ASP A 154 4.10 11.00 41.27
C ASP A 154 5.36 10.13 41.07
N LYS A 155 5.52 9.10 41.91
CA LYS A 155 6.61 8.13 41.83
C LYS A 155 6.29 6.95 40.92
N SER A 156 5.04 6.83 40.51
CA SER A 156 4.49 5.71 39.73
C SER A 156 4.61 5.99 38.23
N TYR A 157 5.01 4.96 37.46
CA TYR A 157 4.95 5.04 36.01
C TYR A 157 3.49 5.03 35.53
N ARG A 158 3.18 5.92 34.60
CA ARG A 158 1.87 6.01 33.95
C ARG A 158 2.03 5.71 32.48
N THR A 159 1.01 5.10 31.90
CA THR A 159 0.90 4.92 30.45
C THR A 159 -0.01 6.00 29.93
N HIS A 160 0.46 6.77 28.95
CA HIS A 160 -0.32 7.77 28.24
C HIS A 160 -0.42 7.39 26.78
N THR A 161 -1.64 7.38 26.25
CA THR A 161 -1.91 7.16 24.83
C THR A 161 -2.61 8.39 24.28
N THR A 162 -2.01 9.01 23.28
CA THR A 162 -2.55 10.17 22.58
C THR A 162 -2.68 9.82 21.11
N MET A 163 -3.82 10.19 20.53
CA MET A 163 -4.15 9.91 19.14
C MET A 163 -4.35 11.23 18.42
N TRP A 164 -3.73 11.36 17.25
CA TRP A 164 -4.00 12.41 16.29
C TRP A 164 -4.72 11.81 15.09
N ARG A 165 -5.81 12.42 14.65
CA ARG A 165 -6.57 11.98 13.48
C ARG A 165 -6.43 12.98 12.35
N ILE A 166 -6.56 12.48 11.12
CA ILE A 166 -6.62 13.33 9.93
C ILE A 166 -7.86 14.24 9.91
N THR A 167 -8.88 13.92 10.71
CA THR A 167 -10.11 14.71 10.87
C THR A 167 -10.05 15.72 12.01
N ASP A 168 -8.94 15.79 12.77
CA ASP A 168 -8.80 16.77 13.84
C ASP A 168 -8.66 18.18 13.24
N ASP A 169 -9.48 19.13 13.69
CA ASP A 169 -9.49 20.54 13.22
C ASP A 169 -8.26 21.37 13.67
N ASP A 170 -7.15 20.72 14.02
CA ASP A 170 -5.94 21.35 14.54
C ASP A 170 -4.91 21.56 13.42
N GLU A 171 -4.60 22.82 13.10
CA GLU A 171 -3.68 23.19 12.02
C GLU A 171 -2.30 22.52 12.13
N PHE A 172 -1.79 22.33 13.36
CA PHE A 172 -0.50 21.67 13.57
C PHE A 172 -0.60 20.18 13.23
N ILE A 173 -1.66 19.51 13.69
CA ILE A 173 -1.89 18.10 13.37
C ILE A 173 -2.01 17.92 11.85
N GLN A 174 -2.79 18.76 11.18
CA GLN A 174 -2.93 18.73 9.72
C GLN A 174 -1.57 18.88 9.00
N LYS A 175 -0.73 19.80 9.47
CA LYS A 175 0.64 19.98 8.96
C LYS A 175 1.50 18.73 9.17
N VAL A 176 1.38 18.07 10.33
CA VAL A 176 2.07 16.80 10.59
C VAL A 176 1.62 15.73 9.60
N PHE A 177 0.31 15.51 9.44
CA PHE A 177 -0.21 14.54 8.48
C PHE A 177 0.31 14.82 7.06
N GLN A 178 0.28 16.08 6.61
CA GLN A 178 0.82 16.47 5.31
C GLN A 178 2.32 16.18 5.18
N GLY A 179 3.12 16.49 6.21
CA GLY A 179 4.56 16.18 6.19
C GLY A 179 4.86 14.68 6.20
N VAL A 180 4.08 13.88 6.94
CA VAL A 180 4.18 12.41 6.89
C VAL A 180 3.85 11.92 5.49
N LYS A 181 2.84 12.51 4.84
CA LYS A 181 2.50 12.17 3.46
C LYS A 181 3.62 12.48 2.47
N GLU A 182 4.41 13.51 2.74
CA GLU A 182 5.61 13.89 1.99
C GLU A 182 6.86 13.05 2.36
N GLY A 183 6.71 12.04 3.23
CA GLY A 183 7.78 11.13 3.62
C GLY A 183 8.65 11.62 4.79
N LYS A 184 8.25 12.71 5.46
CA LYS A 184 8.96 13.20 6.64
C LYS A 184 8.72 12.28 7.85
N PRO A 185 9.74 12.00 8.67
CA PRO A 185 9.56 11.21 9.88
C PRO A 185 8.79 11.98 10.95
N VAL A 186 7.95 11.27 11.71
CA VAL A 186 7.36 11.76 12.96
C VAL A 186 8.26 11.32 14.11
N ALA A 187 8.55 12.24 15.02
CA ALA A 187 9.39 12.00 16.17
C ALA A 187 8.65 12.33 17.48
N VAL A 188 9.03 11.62 18.54
CA VAL A 188 8.62 11.89 19.93
C VAL A 188 9.84 12.37 20.71
N ALA A 189 9.72 13.55 21.29
CA ALA A 189 10.74 14.18 22.13
C ALA A 189 10.35 14.14 23.60
N ILE A 190 11.36 13.94 24.45
CA ILE A 190 11.22 14.01 25.91
C ILE A 190 11.58 15.41 26.36
N CYS A 191 10.70 16.01 27.16
CA CYS A 191 10.88 17.35 27.67
C CYS A 191 10.86 17.37 29.21
N ALA A 192 11.73 18.21 29.75
CA ALA A 192 11.73 18.61 31.15
C ALA A 192 12.09 20.10 31.26
N ARG A 193 11.52 20.80 32.23
CA ARG A 193 11.83 22.20 32.51
C ARG A 193 12.20 22.39 33.97
N PHE A 194 13.26 23.16 34.21
CA PHE A 194 13.88 23.46 35.51
C PHE A 194 14.78 22.36 36.08
N TRP A 195 15.75 22.80 36.88
CA TRP A 195 16.88 21.99 37.35
C TRP A 195 16.50 20.74 38.16
N ALA A 196 15.43 20.82 38.95
CA ALA A 196 14.97 19.74 39.83
C ALA A 196 13.99 18.76 39.14
N TRP A 197 13.63 19.01 37.88
CA TRP A 197 12.63 18.19 37.17
C TRP A 197 13.32 17.20 36.24
N VAL A 198 12.97 15.93 36.40
CA VAL A 198 13.55 14.82 35.66
C VAL A 198 12.43 13.95 35.11
N ASN A 199 12.34 13.85 33.79
CA ASN A 199 11.40 12.97 33.11
C ASN A 199 12.02 11.57 33.03
N ASN A 200 11.43 10.61 33.74
CA ASN A 200 11.87 9.22 33.76
C ASN A 200 11.03 8.45 32.75
N VAL A 201 11.64 7.99 31.67
CA VAL A 201 10.96 7.33 30.55
C VAL A 201 11.38 5.87 30.49
N LYS A 202 10.42 4.99 30.25
CA LYS A 202 10.65 3.55 30.04
C LYS A 202 10.29 3.09 28.64
N PHE A 203 9.34 3.77 28.01
CA PHE A 203 8.76 3.30 26.77
C PHE A 203 8.15 4.44 25.97
N ALA A 204 8.28 4.37 24.66
CA ALA A 204 7.47 5.12 23.72
C ALA A 204 7.28 4.31 22.45
N ARG A 205 6.10 4.42 21.85
CA ARG A 205 5.75 3.82 20.56
C ARG A 205 4.97 4.80 19.70
N ILE A 206 5.28 4.78 18.40
CA ILE A 206 4.50 5.44 17.36
C ILE A 206 3.84 4.37 16.51
N GLU A 207 2.52 4.43 16.39
CA GLU A 207 1.73 3.51 15.55
C GLU A 207 0.90 4.32 14.56
N PHE A 208 0.63 3.74 13.39
CA PHE A 208 -0.15 4.36 12.32
C PHE A 208 -1.37 3.49 12.03
N ASP A 209 -2.56 4.11 12.01
CA ASP A 209 -3.80 3.48 11.54
C ASP A 209 -3.98 3.79 10.06
N LEU A 210 -4.12 2.72 9.28
CA LEU A 210 -4.14 2.76 7.82
C LEU A 210 -5.42 2.15 7.27
N GLN A 211 -5.92 2.72 6.17
CA GLN A 211 -7.07 2.22 5.44
C GLN A 211 -6.64 1.16 4.40
N PRO A 212 -7.33 0.01 4.31
CA PRO A 212 -7.16 -0.94 3.21
C PRO A 212 -7.74 -0.38 1.91
N GLY A 213 -7.03 -0.54 0.79
CA GLY A 213 -7.53 -0.24 -0.56
C GLY A 213 -7.07 1.09 -1.16
N ALA A 214 -6.47 1.99 -0.38
CA ALA A 214 -5.82 3.19 -0.92
C ALA A 214 -4.38 2.86 -1.37
N SER A 215 -4.20 2.15 -2.48
CA SER A 215 -2.88 2.00 -3.13
C SER A 215 -2.55 3.28 -3.92
N GLU A 216 -2.32 4.39 -3.22
CA GLU A 216 -1.96 5.69 -3.79
C GLU A 216 -0.44 5.95 -3.70
N GLY A 217 0.36 5.16 -4.41
CA GLY A 217 1.77 5.50 -4.61
C GLY A 217 1.92 6.89 -5.23
N SER A 218 2.76 7.75 -4.66
CA SER A 218 3.11 9.05 -5.25
C SER A 218 4.42 8.95 -6.04
N PRO A 219 4.49 9.49 -7.27
CA PRO A 219 3.40 10.16 -7.97
C PRO A 219 2.35 9.17 -8.49
N HIS A 220 1.07 9.56 -8.45
CA HIS A 220 -0.04 8.75 -8.98
C HIS A 220 0.20 8.45 -10.46
N PHE A 221 -0.35 7.33 -10.94
CA PHE A 221 -0.23 6.91 -12.34
C PHE A 221 1.19 6.51 -12.78
N LEU A 222 2.14 6.38 -11.85
CA LEU A 222 3.46 5.82 -12.15
C LEU A 222 3.38 4.30 -12.32
N GLU A 223 3.65 3.81 -13.53
CA GLU A 223 3.81 2.38 -13.78
C GLU A 223 5.28 2.02 -13.58
N LYS A 224 5.57 1.46 -12.40
CA LYS A 224 6.90 0.95 -12.03
C LYS A 224 6.84 -0.57 -11.94
N PRO A 225 7.17 -1.31 -13.01
CA PRO A 225 7.05 -2.77 -13.05
C PRO A 225 7.72 -3.49 -11.88
N GLY A 226 8.93 -3.09 -11.50
CA GLY A 226 9.62 -3.68 -10.34
C GLY A 226 8.86 -3.49 -9.02
N ALA A 227 8.15 -2.37 -8.84
CA ALA A 227 7.31 -2.15 -7.66
C ALA A 227 6.06 -3.04 -7.70
N ARG A 228 5.41 -3.16 -8.86
CA ARG A 228 4.26 -4.08 -9.05
C ARG A 228 4.60 -5.52 -8.69
N VAL A 229 5.81 -5.96 -9.06
CA VAL A 229 6.32 -7.29 -8.69
C VAL A 229 6.46 -7.41 -7.17
N THR A 230 7.08 -6.42 -6.51
CA THR A 230 7.24 -6.44 -5.05
C THR A 230 5.92 -6.28 -4.30
N ASP A 231 4.91 -5.64 -4.88
CA ASP A 231 3.58 -5.53 -4.28
C ASP A 231 2.93 -6.91 -4.09
N VAL A 232 3.15 -7.84 -5.04
CA VAL A 232 2.67 -9.22 -4.91
C VAL A 232 3.31 -9.88 -3.69
N SER A 233 4.63 -9.77 -3.53
CA SER A 233 5.34 -10.30 -2.35
C SER A 233 4.93 -9.61 -1.05
N ALA A 234 4.66 -8.30 -1.07
CA ALA A 234 4.18 -7.59 0.10
C ALA A 234 2.79 -8.10 0.54
N VAL A 235 1.91 -8.47 -0.41
CA VAL A 235 0.64 -9.13 -0.10
C VAL A 235 0.90 -10.51 0.51
N VAL A 236 1.85 -11.29 -0.02
CA VAL A 236 2.25 -12.59 0.55
C VAL A 236 2.74 -12.44 1.99
N ASP A 237 3.61 -11.45 2.28
CA ASP A 237 4.08 -11.14 3.63
C ASP A 237 2.94 -10.79 4.59
N CYS A 238 1.90 -10.12 4.10
CA CYS A 238 0.70 -9.83 4.88
C CYS A 238 -0.08 -11.11 5.17
N LEU A 239 -0.25 -11.98 4.17
CA LEU A 239 -0.97 -13.25 4.29
C LEU A 239 -0.29 -14.20 5.28
N LEU A 240 1.05 -14.27 5.28
CA LEU A 240 1.83 -15.12 6.19
C LEU A 240 1.67 -14.76 7.68
N LYS A 241 1.16 -13.57 8.00
CA LYS A 241 0.90 -13.12 9.37
C LYS A 241 -0.49 -13.48 9.88
N LEU A 242 -1.35 -14.08 9.05
CA LEU A 242 -2.72 -14.39 9.39
C LEU A 242 -2.82 -15.85 9.87
N ASP A 243 -3.22 -16.08 11.12
CA ASP A 243 -3.23 -17.43 11.74
C ASP A 243 -4.10 -18.48 11.02
N TYR A 244 -5.03 -18.05 10.15
CA TYR A 244 -5.90 -18.92 9.38
C TYR A 244 -5.43 -19.12 7.93
N VAL A 245 -4.30 -18.53 7.53
CA VAL A 245 -3.68 -18.75 6.23
C VAL A 245 -2.65 -19.86 6.36
N ASP A 246 -2.77 -20.86 5.50
CA ASP A 246 -1.74 -21.89 5.35
C ASP A 246 -0.67 -21.39 4.37
N ALA A 247 0.55 -21.22 4.89
CA ALA A 247 1.70 -20.72 4.14
C ALA A 247 2.08 -21.63 2.96
N ASP A 248 1.71 -22.92 3.02
CA ASP A 248 1.97 -23.90 1.95
C ASP A 248 0.87 -23.92 0.88
N LYS A 249 -0.09 -22.98 0.94
CA LYS A 249 -1.25 -22.93 0.03
C LYS A 249 -1.49 -21.56 -0.60
N ILE A 250 -0.48 -20.70 -0.61
CA ILE A 250 -0.58 -19.38 -1.23
C ILE A 250 -0.48 -19.52 -2.75
N VAL A 251 -1.48 -18.99 -3.47
CA VAL A 251 -1.57 -19.03 -4.93
C VAL A 251 -1.75 -17.62 -5.50
N VAL A 252 -1.40 -17.42 -6.76
CA VAL A 252 -1.58 -16.12 -7.44
C VAL A 252 -2.19 -16.30 -8.83
N THR A 253 -3.25 -15.53 -9.10
CA THR A 253 -3.86 -15.43 -10.44
C THR A 253 -3.58 -14.04 -11.01
N GLY A 254 -3.05 -13.96 -12.23
CA GLY A 254 -2.79 -12.70 -12.93
C GLY A 254 -3.58 -12.57 -14.22
N ILE A 255 -4.16 -11.40 -14.48
CA ILE A 255 -4.92 -11.09 -15.70
C ILE A 255 -4.19 -9.99 -16.49
N CYS A 256 -4.04 -10.15 -17.81
CA CYS A 256 -3.34 -9.18 -18.67
C CYS A 256 -1.94 -8.84 -18.13
N ALA A 257 -1.63 -7.57 -17.89
CA ALA A 257 -0.36 -7.13 -17.29
C ALA A 257 -0.09 -7.82 -15.93
N GLY A 258 -1.15 -8.08 -15.16
CA GLY A 258 -1.10 -8.84 -13.92
C GLY A 258 -0.58 -10.26 -14.11
N GLY A 259 -0.81 -10.89 -15.26
CA GLY A 259 -0.22 -12.18 -15.61
C GLY A 259 1.30 -12.12 -15.77
N GLY A 260 1.80 -11.04 -16.39
CA GLY A 260 3.24 -10.76 -16.44
C GLY A 260 3.83 -10.59 -15.04
N TYR A 261 3.19 -9.77 -14.20
CA TYR A 261 3.65 -9.51 -12.83
C TYR A 261 3.57 -10.74 -11.92
N ALA A 262 2.54 -11.57 -12.05
CA ALA A 262 2.39 -12.80 -11.28
C ALA A 262 3.55 -13.78 -11.53
N VAL A 263 3.92 -14.00 -12.80
CA VAL A 263 5.08 -14.83 -13.16
C VAL A 263 6.38 -14.21 -12.67
N ALA A 264 6.54 -12.88 -12.83
CA ALA A 264 7.73 -12.18 -12.39
C ALA A 264 7.92 -12.24 -10.85
N ALA A 265 6.84 -12.18 -10.07
CA ALA A 265 6.86 -12.30 -8.62
C ALA A 265 7.15 -13.73 -8.17
N ALA A 266 6.43 -14.72 -8.69
CA ALA A 266 6.62 -16.13 -8.33
C ALA A 266 8.04 -16.64 -8.63
N LYS A 267 8.71 -16.08 -9.63
CA LYS A 267 10.12 -16.35 -9.93
C LYS A 267 11.07 -15.96 -8.78
N GLY A 268 10.74 -14.92 -8.01
CA GLY A 268 11.54 -14.44 -6.88
C GLY A 268 11.00 -14.85 -5.50
N ASP A 269 9.70 -15.19 -5.44
CA ASP A 269 8.99 -15.46 -4.20
C ASP A 269 8.32 -16.85 -4.22
N HIS A 270 9.00 -17.82 -3.63
CA HIS A 270 8.59 -19.22 -3.59
C HIS A 270 7.60 -19.54 -2.45
N TRP A 271 7.12 -18.53 -1.72
CA TRP A 271 5.91 -18.70 -0.91
C TRP A 271 4.68 -18.87 -1.79
N ILE A 272 4.69 -18.29 -3.00
CA ILE A 272 3.71 -18.58 -4.04
C ILE A 272 3.94 -20.01 -4.53
N LYS A 273 2.92 -20.85 -4.37
CA LYS A 273 2.97 -22.29 -4.69
C LYS A 273 2.42 -22.61 -6.06
N VAL A 274 1.44 -21.86 -6.55
CA VAL A 274 0.80 -22.08 -7.85
C VAL A 274 0.49 -20.75 -8.51
N VAL A 275 0.65 -20.71 -9.83
CA VAL A 275 0.34 -19.53 -10.65
C VAL A 275 -0.66 -19.89 -11.72
N ALA A 276 -1.69 -19.06 -11.91
CA ALA A 276 -2.50 -19.06 -13.12
C ALA A 276 -2.43 -17.69 -13.79
N ILE A 277 -2.34 -17.66 -15.11
CA ILE A 277 -2.36 -16.42 -15.89
C ILE A 277 -3.44 -16.47 -16.96
N ILE A 278 -4.20 -15.39 -17.10
CA ILE A 278 -5.29 -15.26 -18.08
C ILE A 278 -4.99 -14.09 -19.00
N SER A 279 -5.05 -14.32 -20.32
CA SER A 279 -4.78 -13.28 -21.34
C SER A 279 -3.50 -12.49 -21.06
N ALA A 280 -2.44 -13.19 -20.62
CA ALA A 280 -1.28 -12.56 -20.01
C ALA A 280 -0.53 -11.60 -20.96
N VAL A 281 -0.07 -10.48 -20.42
CA VAL A 281 0.76 -9.48 -21.12
C VAL A 281 2.04 -9.26 -20.33
N ASN A 282 3.19 -9.44 -20.99
CA ASN A 282 4.46 -8.95 -20.47
C ASN A 282 4.60 -7.49 -20.91
N VAL A 283 4.33 -6.55 -20.00
CA VAL A 283 4.26 -5.11 -20.31
C VAL A 283 5.51 -4.56 -20.99
N GLY A 284 6.69 -5.06 -20.63
CA GLY A 284 7.93 -4.61 -21.24
C GLY A 284 8.10 -5.14 -22.66
N ASP A 285 7.71 -6.38 -22.91
CA ASP A 285 7.67 -6.93 -24.27
C ASP A 285 6.63 -6.21 -25.13
N GLY A 286 5.43 -5.94 -24.59
CA GLY A 286 4.39 -5.19 -25.29
C GLY A 286 4.84 -3.76 -25.64
N ALA A 287 5.56 -3.10 -24.74
CA ALA A 287 6.13 -1.77 -25.02
C ALA A 287 7.26 -1.81 -26.06
N ARG A 288 8.01 -2.91 -26.16
CA ARG A 288 9.13 -3.05 -27.09
C ARG A 288 8.72 -3.54 -28.49
N LEU A 289 7.80 -4.49 -28.55
CA LEU A 289 7.43 -5.24 -29.75
C LEU A 289 6.02 -4.90 -30.25
N GLY A 290 5.34 -3.95 -29.61
CA GLY A 290 3.97 -3.58 -29.95
C GLY A 290 2.94 -4.63 -29.53
N TRP A 291 1.68 -4.36 -29.84
CA TRP A 291 0.57 -5.23 -29.46
C TRP A 291 0.60 -6.60 -30.15
N TYR A 292 1.01 -6.65 -31.42
CA TYR A 292 1.10 -7.87 -32.22
C TYR A 292 2.45 -8.61 -32.08
N GLY A 293 3.43 -8.01 -31.38
CA GLY A 293 4.74 -8.62 -31.15
C GLY A 293 5.67 -8.59 -32.37
N ASP A 294 5.41 -7.73 -33.36
CA ASP A 294 6.12 -7.66 -34.64
C ASP A 294 6.84 -6.31 -34.87
N GLU A 295 6.79 -5.39 -33.91
CA GLU A 295 7.53 -4.12 -34.00
C GLU A 295 9.04 -4.31 -33.77
N ASP A 296 9.83 -3.41 -34.37
CA ASP A 296 11.27 -3.35 -34.16
C ASP A 296 11.58 -2.55 -32.88
N PRO A 297 12.11 -3.19 -31.83
CA PRO A 297 12.36 -2.55 -30.55
C PRO A 297 13.44 -1.45 -30.62
N SER A 298 14.30 -1.47 -31.65
CA SER A 298 15.31 -0.41 -31.82
C SER A 298 14.69 0.97 -32.10
N LYS A 299 13.45 0.99 -32.60
CA LYS A 299 12.70 2.24 -32.83
C LYS A 299 12.31 2.95 -31.54
N GLN A 300 12.29 2.24 -30.40
CA GLN A 300 11.95 2.82 -29.10
C GLN A 300 13.04 3.75 -28.56
N VAL A 301 14.25 3.76 -29.13
CA VAL A 301 15.31 4.72 -28.77
C VAL A 301 14.85 6.16 -29.02
N ALA A 302 14.25 6.43 -30.18
CA ALA A 302 13.71 7.76 -30.48
C ALA A 302 12.57 8.15 -29.52
N ASN A 303 11.79 7.17 -29.06
CA ASN A 303 10.72 7.37 -28.09
C ASN A 303 11.29 7.73 -26.70
N LEU A 304 12.37 7.07 -26.28
CA LEU A 304 13.11 7.41 -25.07
C LEU A 304 13.69 8.83 -25.12
N ASP A 305 14.26 9.25 -26.26
CA ASP A 305 14.76 10.61 -26.44
C ASP A 305 13.64 11.65 -26.32
N GLN A 306 12.49 11.40 -26.93
CA GLN A 306 11.30 12.26 -26.83
C GLN A 306 10.78 12.34 -25.39
N VAL A 307 10.67 11.21 -24.71
CA VAL A 307 10.25 11.16 -23.30
C VAL A 307 11.25 11.88 -22.40
N ALA A 308 12.55 11.72 -22.62
CA ALA A 308 13.58 12.43 -21.86
C ALA A 308 13.47 13.96 -22.03
N GLN A 309 13.22 14.44 -23.25
CA GLN A 309 12.99 15.86 -23.52
C GLN A 309 11.70 16.37 -22.83
N ALA A 310 10.61 15.60 -22.93
CA ALA A 310 9.31 15.92 -22.33
C ALA A 310 9.38 15.95 -20.79
N ILE A 311 10.16 15.05 -20.18
CA ILE A 311 10.43 15.02 -18.75
C ILE A 311 11.32 16.19 -18.32
N SER A 312 12.26 16.61 -19.16
CA SER A 312 13.18 17.71 -18.84
C SER A 312 12.48 19.07 -18.80
N SER A 313 11.43 19.27 -19.62
CA SER A 313 10.60 20.47 -19.59
C SER A 313 9.59 20.49 -18.42
N GLU A 314 9.47 19.39 -17.68
CA GLU A 314 8.48 19.15 -16.62
C GLU A 314 8.86 19.77 -15.26
N ALA A 315 10.05 20.37 -15.13
CA ALA A 315 10.53 21.00 -13.89
C ALA A 315 9.64 22.14 -13.34
N THR A 316 8.57 22.50 -14.05
CA THR A 316 7.60 23.55 -13.73
C THR A 316 6.13 23.08 -13.66
N ALA A 317 5.80 21.82 -13.95
CA ALA A 317 4.42 21.33 -13.97
C ALA A 317 4.10 20.44 -12.75
N ALA A 318 3.05 20.78 -11.99
CA ALA A 318 2.71 20.12 -10.73
C ALA A 318 2.18 18.67 -10.87
N GLU A 319 1.62 18.29 -12.02
CA GLU A 319 0.94 16.98 -12.22
C GLU A 319 1.66 16.01 -13.18
N GLY A 320 2.79 16.42 -13.76
CA GLY A 320 3.53 15.63 -14.76
C GLY A 320 2.76 15.38 -16.07
N LEU A 321 3.48 14.98 -17.12
CA LEU A 321 2.93 14.60 -18.40
C LEU A 321 2.42 13.16 -18.36
N ASN A 322 1.23 12.94 -18.92
CA ASN A 322 0.54 11.65 -18.90
C ASN A 322 0.23 11.15 -20.31
N ALA A 323 0.21 9.83 -20.47
CA ALA A 323 -0.26 9.11 -21.63
C ALA A 323 -1.38 8.13 -21.21
N PRO A 324 -2.31 7.78 -22.10
CA PRO A 324 -3.35 6.79 -21.79
C PRO A 324 -2.79 5.36 -21.84
N TYR A 325 -3.37 4.44 -21.06
CA TYR A 325 -3.10 3.00 -21.16
C TYR A 325 -3.86 2.37 -22.33
N VAL A 326 -5.10 2.82 -22.55
CA VAL A 326 -6.01 2.33 -23.56
C VAL A 326 -6.31 3.47 -24.54
N PRO A 327 -6.36 3.22 -25.87
CA PRO A 327 -6.59 4.27 -26.86
C PRO A 327 -7.90 5.04 -26.56
N PRO A 328 -7.84 6.36 -26.31
CA PRO A 328 -9.05 7.15 -26.01
C PRO A 328 -9.90 7.42 -27.24
N ASN A 329 -9.35 7.20 -28.44
CA ASN A 329 -10.06 7.28 -29.71
C ASN A 329 -9.69 6.03 -30.51
N LEU A 330 -10.68 5.48 -31.21
CA LEU A 330 -10.51 4.30 -32.06
C LEU A 330 -10.40 4.73 -33.53
N ASP A 331 -9.58 4.03 -34.28
CA ASP A 331 -9.46 4.15 -35.74
C ASP A 331 -9.42 2.76 -36.40
N ASP A 332 -9.42 2.73 -37.73
CA ASP A 332 -9.42 1.49 -38.52
C ASP A 332 -8.15 0.62 -38.31
N LYS A 333 -7.14 1.14 -37.61
CA LYS A 333 -5.88 0.44 -37.31
C LYS A 333 -5.79 -0.02 -35.86
N THR A 334 -6.75 0.36 -35.02
CA THR A 334 -6.73 0.01 -33.60
C THR A 334 -6.99 -1.48 -33.46
N PRO A 335 -6.08 -2.22 -32.77
CA PRO A 335 -6.30 -3.63 -32.50
C PRO A 335 -7.65 -3.90 -31.87
N HIS A 336 -8.28 -4.98 -32.30
CA HIS A 336 -9.56 -5.45 -31.79
C HIS A 336 -9.54 -5.62 -30.26
N ASP A 337 -8.48 -6.18 -29.69
CA ASP A 337 -8.33 -6.30 -28.24
C ASP A 337 -8.33 -4.92 -27.54
N LEU A 338 -7.70 -3.90 -28.16
CA LEU A 338 -7.64 -2.54 -27.60
C LEU A 338 -8.94 -1.75 -27.80
N ALA A 339 -9.69 -2.05 -28.86
CA ALA A 339 -11.04 -1.53 -29.06
C ALA A 339 -12.00 -2.06 -27.99
N ASP A 340 -11.94 -3.37 -27.69
CA ASP A 340 -12.72 -3.94 -26.58
C ASP A 340 -12.25 -3.37 -25.23
N ALA A 341 -10.95 -3.15 -25.04
CA ALA A 341 -10.44 -2.52 -23.82
C ALA A 341 -10.93 -1.08 -23.67
N HIS A 342 -11.05 -0.32 -24.76
CA HIS A 342 -11.66 1.00 -24.76
C HIS A 342 -13.09 0.92 -24.26
N GLU A 343 -13.89 -0.01 -24.82
CA GLU A 343 -15.27 -0.21 -24.39
C GLU A 343 -15.36 -0.54 -22.90
N TYR A 344 -14.48 -1.42 -22.39
CA TYR A 344 -14.46 -1.81 -20.99
C TYR A 344 -14.09 -0.64 -20.06
N TYR A 345 -12.95 0.01 -20.28
CA TYR A 345 -12.40 0.98 -19.32
C TYR A 345 -12.97 2.40 -19.46
N LEU A 346 -13.45 2.79 -20.64
CA LEU A 346 -13.81 4.18 -20.96
C LEU A 346 -15.31 4.40 -21.14
N THR A 347 -16.13 3.36 -20.96
CA THR A 347 -17.58 3.46 -21.05
C THR A 347 -18.25 2.98 -19.76
N PRO A 348 -19.55 3.28 -19.55
CA PRO A 348 -20.32 2.78 -18.41
C PRO A 348 -20.35 1.25 -18.26
N SER A 349 -19.85 0.47 -19.22
CA SER A 349 -19.76 -1.00 -19.11
C SER A 349 -18.96 -1.43 -17.88
N ALA A 350 -17.75 -0.87 -17.69
CA ALA A 350 -16.90 -1.19 -16.54
C ALA A 350 -15.97 -0.02 -16.10
N GLN A 351 -16.23 1.22 -16.54
CA GLN A 351 -15.44 2.37 -16.08
C GLN A 351 -15.50 2.52 -14.55
N HIS A 352 -14.36 2.91 -13.96
CA HIS A 352 -14.25 3.14 -12.53
C HIS A 352 -13.49 4.45 -12.24
N PRO A 353 -13.89 5.27 -11.25
CA PRO A 353 -13.21 6.52 -10.92
C PRO A 353 -11.71 6.38 -10.61
N ASP A 354 -11.31 5.22 -10.07
CA ASP A 354 -9.91 4.94 -9.74
C ASP A 354 -9.09 4.40 -10.93
N ALA A 355 -9.74 4.09 -12.05
CA ALA A 355 -9.12 3.60 -13.29
C ALA A 355 -9.10 4.70 -14.37
N GLN A 356 -8.47 5.84 -14.08
CA GLN A 356 -8.57 7.08 -14.89
C GLN A 356 -7.91 7.06 -16.28
N ASN A 357 -7.49 5.89 -16.79
CA ASN A 357 -6.77 5.74 -18.05
C ASN A 357 -5.60 6.74 -18.22
N LYS A 358 -4.80 6.89 -17.17
CA LYS A 358 -3.62 7.79 -17.13
C LYS A 358 -2.41 7.01 -16.67
N MET A 359 -1.28 7.24 -17.33
CA MET A 359 0.05 6.74 -17.00
C MET A 359 1.05 7.89 -17.14
N LEU A 360 1.90 8.12 -16.14
CA LEU A 360 2.96 9.13 -16.24
C LEU A 360 3.96 8.77 -17.35
N LEU A 361 4.42 9.76 -18.12
CA LEU A 361 5.46 9.55 -19.14
C LEU A 361 6.76 9.02 -18.54
N ARG A 362 7.05 9.33 -17.27
CA ARG A 362 8.18 8.76 -16.51
C ARG A 362 8.14 7.24 -16.39
N SER A 363 6.98 6.62 -16.62
CA SER A 363 6.81 5.17 -16.63
C SER A 363 7.40 4.52 -17.88
N VAL A 364 7.43 5.22 -19.02
CA VAL A 364 7.89 4.68 -20.32
C VAL A 364 9.29 4.06 -20.24
N PRO A 365 10.34 4.74 -19.73
CA PRO A 365 11.67 4.12 -19.62
C PRO A 365 11.70 2.94 -18.63
N LEU A 366 10.87 2.95 -17.58
CA LEU A 366 10.79 1.86 -16.60
C LEU A 366 10.15 0.61 -17.22
N VAL A 367 9.11 0.79 -18.03
CA VAL A 367 8.43 -0.31 -18.74
C VAL A 367 9.32 -0.86 -19.86
N LEU A 368 9.92 0.00 -20.69
CA LEU A 368 10.78 -0.42 -21.80
C LEU A 368 12.01 -1.22 -21.35
N SER A 369 12.54 -0.93 -20.16
CA SER A 369 13.71 -1.62 -19.59
C SER A 369 13.37 -2.88 -18.77
N PHE A 370 12.07 -3.17 -18.57
CA PHE A 370 11.63 -4.31 -17.78
C PHE A 370 11.36 -5.55 -18.65
N ASP A 371 11.67 -6.73 -18.15
CA ASP A 371 11.22 -7.99 -18.75
C ASP A 371 10.72 -8.94 -17.65
N ALA A 372 9.40 -9.15 -17.64
CA ALA A 372 8.73 -10.00 -16.65
C ALA A 372 9.30 -11.43 -16.63
N TRP A 373 9.67 -11.95 -17.80
CA TRP A 373 10.03 -13.37 -17.99
C TRP A 373 11.53 -13.61 -18.08
N GLN A 374 12.34 -12.57 -17.90
CA GLN A 374 13.79 -12.72 -17.80
C GLN A 374 14.14 -13.75 -16.71
N PHE A 375 14.93 -14.76 -17.03
CA PHE A 375 15.29 -15.86 -16.11
C PHE A 375 14.14 -16.73 -15.60
N ALA A 376 12.93 -16.63 -16.17
CA ALA A 376 11.82 -17.50 -15.77
C ALA A 376 12.19 -18.98 -15.97
N ASP A 377 12.94 -19.31 -17.00
CA ASP A 377 13.40 -20.66 -17.28
C ASP A 377 14.43 -21.22 -16.29
N LEU A 378 14.98 -20.38 -15.39
CA LEU A 378 15.93 -20.76 -14.36
C LEU A 378 15.29 -20.80 -12.96
N PHE A 379 14.47 -19.81 -12.63
CA PHE A 379 13.99 -19.60 -11.25
C PHE A 379 12.49 -19.86 -11.07
N PHE A 380 11.70 -19.84 -12.14
CA PHE A 380 10.27 -20.15 -12.04
C PHE A 380 10.09 -21.67 -11.99
N THR A 381 9.62 -22.18 -10.85
CA THR A 381 9.55 -23.63 -10.56
C THR A 381 8.15 -24.10 -10.15
N GLN A 382 7.26 -23.17 -9.89
CA GLN A 382 5.87 -23.42 -9.51
C GLN A 382 5.09 -24.02 -10.69
N PRO A 383 4.04 -24.81 -10.46
CA PRO A 383 3.05 -25.12 -11.47
C PRO A 383 2.44 -23.85 -12.06
N LEU A 384 2.25 -23.85 -13.39
CA LEU A 384 1.70 -22.72 -14.14
C LEU A 384 0.58 -23.18 -15.06
N LEU A 385 -0.61 -22.59 -14.88
CA LEU A 385 -1.70 -22.65 -15.84
C LEU A 385 -1.74 -21.38 -16.67
N ILE A 386 -1.79 -21.53 -17.99
CA ILE A 386 -1.96 -20.44 -18.96
C ILE A 386 -3.32 -20.58 -19.62
N VAL A 387 -4.21 -19.61 -19.41
CA VAL A 387 -5.50 -19.51 -20.10
C VAL A 387 -5.44 -18.37 -21.10
N VAL A 388 -5.72 -18.66 -22.37
CA VAL A 388 -5.71 -17.64 -23.42
C VAL A 388 -6.77 -17.91 -24.47
N GLY A 389 -7.38 -16.85 -24.99
CA GLY A 389 -8.36 -16.96 -26.06
C GLY A 389 -7.72 -17.27 -27.42
N GLU A 390 -8.39 -18.07 -28.25
CA GLU A 390 -7.93 -18.44 -29.58
C GLU A 390 -7.72 -17.23 -30.50
N THR A 391 -8.61 -16.24 -30.43
CA THR A 391 -8.65 -15.05 -31.30
C THR A 391 -8.04 -13.81 -30.64
N THR A 392 -7.37 -13.98 -29.50
CA THR A 392 -6.65 -12.92 -28.79
C THR A 392 -5.43 -12.47 -29.62
N GLU A 393 -5.34 -11.18 -29.97
CA GLU A 393 -4.24 -10.64 -30.79
C GLU A 393 -2.92 -10.61 -30.01
N SER A 394 -3.01 -10.37 -28.70
CA SER A 394 -1.89 -10.43 -27.74
C SER A 394 -1.49 -11.86 -27.32
N ARG A 395 -2.05 -12.92 -27.93
CA ARG A 395 -1.82 -14.33 -27.55
C ARG A 395 -0.35 -14.74 -27.60
N TRP A 396 0.44 -14.09 -28.45
CA TRP A 396 1.88 -14.35 -28.60
C TRP A 396 2.64 -14.24 -27.27
N HIS A 397 2.17 -13.43 -26.33
CA HIS A 397 2.69 -13.38 -24.97
C HIS A 397 2.58 -14.77 -24.29
N SER A 398 1.37 -15.31 -24.23
CA SER A 398 1.12 -16.63 -23.64
C SER A 398 1.91 -17.73 -24.35
N GLU A 399 2.07 -17.65 -25.67
CA GLU A 399 2.91 -18.58 -26.44
C GLU A 399 4.40 -18.46 -26.11
N LYS A 400 4.91 -17.25 -25.91
CA LYS A 400 6.32 -17.00 -25.59
C LYS A 400 6.68 -17.59 -24.23
N ILE A 401 5.89 -17.37 -23.17
CA ILE A 401 6.16 -17.95 -21.85
C ILE A 401 5.98 -19.48 -21.85
N PHE A 402 4.97 -20.00 -22.55
CA PHE A 402 4.77 -21.44 -22.70
C PHE A 402 5.99 -22.10 -23.38
N LYS A 403 6.52 -21.49 -24.45
CA LYS A 403 7.72 -21.95 -25.14
C LYS A 403 8.98 -21.84 -24.26
N LEU A 404 9.10 -20.75 -23.48
CA LEU A 404 10.25 -20.51 -22.60
C LEU A 404 10.37 -21.57 -21.50
N LEU A 405 9.24 -21.97 -20.91
CA LEU A 405 9.16 -22.95 -19.83
C LEU A 405 9.00 -24.40 -20.33
N GLY A 406 8.64 -24.60 -21.59
CA GLY A 406 8.43 -25.90 -22.21
C GLY A 406 9.62 -26.85 -22.01
N GLY A 407 9.36 -28.01 -21.42
CA GLY A 407 10.36 -29.03 -21.11
C GLY A 407 11.23 -28.74 -19.88
N LYS A 408 11.11 -27.56 -19.27
CA LYS A 408 11.81 -27.16 -18.04
C LYS A 408 10.90 -27.19 -16.81
N ASN A 409 9.64 -26.78 -16.99
CA ASN A 409 8.59 -26.90 -15.98
C ASN A 409 7.71 -28.12 -16.31
N LYS A 410 7.59 -29.05 -15.35
CA LYS A 410 6.82 -30.30 -15.52
C LYS A 410 5.32 -30.10 -15.35
N ASP A 411 4.93 -29.06 -14.61
CA ASP A 411 3.55 -28.77 -14.23
C ASP A 411 3.06 -27.51 -14.98
N LEU A 412 3.36 -27.46 -16.29
CA LEU A 412 2.99 -26.39 -17.20
C LEU A 412 1.79 -26.81 -18.05
N GLU A 413 0.68 -26.13 -17.88
CA GLU A 413 -0.56 -26.35 -18.65
C GLU A 413 -0.94 -25.10 -19.44
N LYS A 414 -1.48 -25.30 -20.65
CA LYS A 414 -2.00 -24.23 -21.49
C LYS A 414 -3.36 -24.61 -22.06
N ILE A 415 -4.35 -23.77 -21.81
CA ILE A 415 -5.72 -23.87 -22.31
C ILE A 415 -5.92 -22.75 -23.34
N ILE A 416 -6.27 -23.15 -24.56
CA ILE A 416 -6.69 -22.24 -25.62
C ILE A 416 -8.21 -22.31 -25.70
N VAL A 417 -8.88 -21.21 -25.36
CA VAL A 417 -10.36 -21.15 -25.35
C VAL A 417 -10.87 -20.78 -26.74
N PRO A 418 -11.65 -21.65 -27.40
CA PRO A 418 -12.15 -21.41 -28.76
C PRO A 418 -12.95 -20.11 -28.85
N ASN A 419 -12.74 -19.36 -29.94
CA ASN A 419 -13.38 -18.07 -30.19
C ASN A 419 -13.16 -16.96 -29.13
N GLY A 420 -12.39 -17.21 -28.07
CA GLY A 420 -12.14 -16.23 -27.01
C GLY A 420 -11.18 -15.12 -27.43
N ARG A 421 -11.56 -13.87 -27.14
CA ARG A 421 -10.73 -12.65 -27.30
C ARG A 421 -10.12 -12.22 -25.98
N HIS A 422 -9.24 -11.21 -25.99
CA HIS A 422 -8.53 -10.78 -24.79
C HIS A 422 -9.48 -10.36 -23.65
N MET A 423 -10.43 -9.48 -23.98
CA MET A 423 -11.35 -8.87 -23.03
C MET A 423 -12.53 -9.76 -22.65
N ASP A 424 -12.79 -10.85 -23.38
CA ASP A 424 -13.89 -11.77 -23.05
C ASP A 424 -13.73 -12.39 -21.65
N PHE A 425 -12.50 -12.53 -21.17
CA PHE A 425 -12.21 -13.07 -19.84
C PHE A 425 -12.38 -12.07 -18.69
N TYR A 426 -12.80 -10.83 -18.97
CA TYR A 426 -12.99 -9.80 -17.95
C TYR A 426 -14.40 -9.79 -17.39
N ASP A 427 -15.40 -9.83 -18.27
CA ASP A 427 -16.80 -9.63 -17.89
C ASP A 427 -17.81 -10.52 -18.63
N ARG A 428 -17.38 -11.39 -19.55
CA ARG A 428 -18.31 -12.28 -20.26
C ARG A 428 -18.39 -13.64 -19.58
N ASP A 429 -19.48 -13.87 -18.86
CA ASP A 429 -19.77 -15.11 -18.12
C ASP A 429 -19.48 -16.41 -18.89
N ALA A 430 -19.73 -16.43 -20.20
CA ALA A 430 -19.49 -17.59 -21.07
C ALA A 430 -18.00 -17.99 -21.17
N PHE A 431 -17.09 -17.06 -20.91
CA PHE A 431 -15.64 -17.27 -20.91
C PHE A 431 -15.05 -17.21 -19.49
N VAL A 432 -15.57 -16.32 -18.65
CA VAL A 432 -15.15 -16.15 -17.25
C VAL A 432 -15.43 -17.41 -16.43
N ASN A 433 -16.66 -17.96 -16.48
CA ASN A 433 -17.03 -19.08 -15.62
C ASN A 433 -16.20 -20.34 -15.92
N PRO A 434 -16.03 -20.78 -17.18
CA PRO A 434 -15.14 -21.91 -17.48
C PRO A 434 -13.69 -21.66 -17.06
N ALA A 435 -13.15 -20.45 -17.29
CA ALA A 435 -11.77 -20.13 -16.88
C ALA A 435 -11.59 -20.22 -15.36
N ILE A 436 -12.57 -19.77 -14.57
CA ILE A 436 -12.55 -19.92 -13.11
C ILE A 436 -12.61 -21.39 -12.70
N GLU A 437 -13.44 -22.20 -13.36
CA GLU A 437 -13.53 -23.64 -13.08
C GLU A 437 -12.21 -24.36 -13.37
N ASP A 438 -11.57 -24.05 -14.50
CA ASP A 438 -10.26 -24.60 -14.88
C ASP A 438 -9.17 -24.19 -13.86
N ILE A 439 -9.13 -22.92 -13.46
CA ILE A 439 -8.18 -22.43 -12.45
C ILE A 439 -8.43 -23.10 -11.09
N ALA A 440 -9.69 -23.21 -10.67
CA ALA A 440 -10.05 -23.87 -9.42
C ALA A 440 -9.68 -25.36 -9.44
N ALA A 441 -9.85 -26.03 -10.58
CA ALA A 441 -9.43 -27.41 -10.77
C ALA A 441 -7.91 -27.55 -10.70
N PHE A 442 -7.17 -26.63 -11.32
CA PHE A 442 -5.71 -26.61 -11.30
C PHE A 442 -5.12 -26.32 -9.91
N TYR A 443 -5.77 -25.47 -9.12
CA TYR A 443 -5.34 -25.15 -7.76
C TYR A 443 -5.65 -26.26 -6.75
N ARG A 444 -6.73 -27.04 -6.97
CA ARG A 444 -7.25 -28.03 -6.02
C ARG A 444 -6.19 -28.99 -5.45
N PRO A 445 -5.26 -29.58 -6.23
CA PRO A 445 -4.24 -30.49 -5.69
C PRO A 445 -3.33 -29.85 -4.64
N ILE A 446 -3.20 -28.52 -4.66
CA ILE A 446 -2.31 -27.77 -3.77
C ILE A 446 -3.09 -27.15 -2.61
N VAL A 447 -4.26 -26.56 -2.86
CA VAL A 447 -5.03 -25.86 -1.82
C VAL A 447 -5.91 -26.80 -0.98
N GLY A 448 -6.25 -27.99 -1.48
CA GLY A 448 -7.12 -28.97 -0.82
C GLY A 448 -8.59 -28.77 -1.16
#